data_AF-A0A842QBA3-F1
#
_entry.id   AF-A0A842QBA3-F1
#
_cell.length_a   1.000
_cell.length_b   1.000
_cell.length_c   1.000
_cell.angle_alpha   90.00
_cell.angle_beta   90.00
_cell.angle_gamma   90.00
#
_symmetry.space_group_name_H-M   'P 1'
#
loop_
_entity.id
_entity.type
_entity.pdbx_description
1 polymer ?
#
loop_
_entity_poly.entity_id
_entity_poly.type
_entity_poly.pdbx_seq_one_letter_code
_entity_poly.pdbx_strand_id
1 'polypeptide(L)'
;MVFERKPPQNVSPISGEVVRITNDNTRRIRIVEQSLESSRNRISSLEERLIDEIGDIKKWMDQLSTDVKEVAKNLKNIKAEILRINKELDRTARRSEINELESLLDLYNPIKSHFVTREEVVRILERELKKI
;
A
#
# COMPACT_ATOMS: atom_id res chain seq x y z
N MET A 1 -48.23 -34.18 -90.25
CA MET A 1 -47.52 -34.06 -88.97
C MET A 1 -47.53 -32.60 -88.58
N VAL A 2 -48.30 -32.23 -87.55
CA VAL A 2 -48.43 -30.86 -87.07
C VAL A 2 -47.65 -30.78 -85.76
N PHE A 3 -46.58 -29.98 -85.73
CA PHE A 3 -45.78 -29.77 -84.52
C PHE A 3 -46.54 -28.84 -83.57
N GLU A 4 -46.96 -29.37 -82.41
CA GLU A 4 -47.44 -28.56 -81.30
C GLU A 4 -46.27 -27.74 -80.72
N ARG A 5 -46.35 -26.41 -80.84
CA ARG A 5 -45.43 -25.50 -80.14
C ARG A 5 -45.78 -25.52 -78.65
N LYS A 6 -44.86 -26.02 -77.81
CA LYS A 6 -44.96 -25.90 -76.36
C LYS A 6 -45.06 -24.42 -75.95
N PRO A 7 -45.93 -24.06 -74.99
CA PRO A 7 -46.07 -22.69 -74.53
C PRO A 7 -44.75 -22.20 -73.90
N PRO A 8 -44.42 -20.91 -74.02
CA PRO A 8 -43.21 -20.36 -73.43
C PRO A 8 -43.26 -20.51 -71.91
N GLN A 9 -42.29 -21.23 -71.35
CA GLN A 9 -42.07 -21.25 -69.90
C GLN A 9 -41.73 -19.83 -69.45
N ASN A 10 -42.63 -19.23 -68.68
CA ASN A 10 -42.42 -17.91 -68.07
C ASN A 10 -41.30 -18.01 -67.02
N VAL A 11 -40.07 -17.72 -67.45
CA VAL A 11 -38.87 -17.57 -66.58
C VAL A 11 -38.88 -16.26 -65.78
N SER A 12 -39.85 -15.37 -66.03
CA SER A 12 -39.93 -14.02 -65.49
C SER A 12 -40.18 -13.87 -63.97
N PRO A 13 -40.92 -14.75 -63.26
CA PRO A 13 -41.12 -14.59 -61.81
C PRO A 13 -39.90 -15.00 -60.98
N ILE A 14 -39.07 -15.92 -61.50
CA ILE A 14 -37.87 -16.40 -60.81
C ILE A 14 -36.80 -15.30 -60.77
N SER A 15 -36.65 -14.53 -61.86
CA SER A 15 -35.67 -13.43 -61.90
C SER A 15 -36.02 -12.28 -60.95
N GLY A 16 -37.31 -11.96 -60.79
CA GLY A 16 -37.76 -10.93 -59.85
C GLY A 16 -37.48 -11.28 -58.38
N GLU A 17 -37.69 -12.53 -57.99
CA GLU A 17 -37.42 -13.00 -56.63
C GLU A 17 -35.92 -13.04 -56.33
N VAL A 18 -35.09 -13.47 -57.30
CA VAL A 18 -33.63 -13.45 -57.17
C VAL A 18 -33.10 -12.02 -56.98
N VAL A 19 -33.63 -11.04 -57.71
CA VAL A 19 -33.28 -9.63 -57.53
C VAL A 19 -33.69 -9.13 -56.14
N ARG A 20 -34.87 -9.51 -55.64
CA ARG A 20 -35.32 -9.13 -54.30
C ARG A 20 -34.41 -9.70 -53.20
N ILE A 21 -34.09 -10.99 -53.28
CA ILE A 21 -33.19 -11.66 -52.34
C ILE A 21 -31.80 -11.03 -52.39
N THR A 22 -31.31 -10.72 -53.60
CA THR A 22 -30.00 -10.07 -53.77
C THR A 22 -29.97 -8.71 -53.09
N ASN A 23 -31.00 -7.88 -53.29
CA ASN A 23 -31.11 -6.57 -52.67
C ASN A 23 -31.20 -6.65 -51.13
N ASP A 24 -31.97 -7.62 -50.60
CA ASP A 24 -32.05 -7.84 -49.16
C ASP A 24 -30.70 -8.29 -48.57
N ASN A 25 -30.02 -9.22 -49.25
CA ASN A 25 -28.69 -9.64 -48.86
C ASN A 25 -27.67 -8.49 -48.91
N THR A 26 -27.72 -7.63 -49.93
CA THR A 26 -26.88 -6.42 -50.00
C THR A 26 -27.14 -5.48 -48.81
N ARG A 27 -28.41 -5.29 -48.43
CA ARG A 27 -28.77 -4.51 -47.25
C ARG A 27 -28.22 -5.13 -45.96
N ARG A 28 -28.35 -6.45 -45.81
CA ARG A 28 -27.85 -7.19 -44.65
C ARG A 28 -26.33 -7.12 -44.55
N ILE A 29 -25.62 -7.28 -45.66
CA ILE A 29 -24.15 -7.14 -45.72
C ILE A 29 -23.73 -5.75 -45.25
N ARG A 30 -24.37 -4.69 -45.75
CA ARG A 30 -24.05 -3.31 -45.33
C ARG A 30 -24.21 -3.09 -43.82
N ILE A 31 -25.26 -3.66 -43.21
CA ILE A 31 -25.48 -3.57 -41.77
C ILE A 31 -24.37 -4.30 -41.00
N VAL A 32 -23.98 -5.49 -41.48
CA VAL A 32 -22.88 -6.26 -40.88
C VAL A 32 -21.56 -5.52 -40.99
N GLU A 33 -21.26 -4.91 -42.14
CA GLU A 33 -20.06 -4.09 -42.35
C GLU A 33 -20.00 -2.90 -41.39
N GLN A 34 -21.11 -2.18 -41.25
CA GLN A 34 -21.20 -1.05 -40.31
C GLN A 34 -21.03 -1.52 -38.85
N SER A 35 -21.64 -2.66 -38.49
CA SER A 35 -21.48 -3.23 -37.15
C SER A 35 -20.05 -3.69 -36.90
N LEU A 36 -19.39 -4.29 -37.90
CA LEU A 36 -18.00 -4.72 -37.81
C LEU A 36 -17.07 -3.53 -37.60
N GLU A 37 -17.28 -2.46 -38.36
CA GLU A 37 -16.53 -1.21 -38.22
C GLU A 37 -16.72 -0.57 -36.84
N SER A 38 -17.96 -0.54 -36.35
CA SER A 38 -18.23 -0.07 -34.97
C SER A 38 -17.53 -0.93 -33.92
N SER A 39 -17.52 -2.26 -34.09
CA SER A 39 -16.84 -3.16 -33.15
C SER A 39 -15.33 -2.97 -33.20
N ARG A 40 -14.75 -2.80 -34.39
CA ARG A 40 -13.32 -2.55 -34.57
C ARG A 40 -12.89 -1.26 -33.86
N ASN A 41 -13.64 -0.18 -34.04
CA ASN A 41 -13.35 1.10 -33.38
C ASN A 41 -13.45 0.99 -31.84
N ARG A 42 -14.40 0.22 -31.32
CA ARG A 42 -14.49 -0.06 -29.87
C ARG A 42 -13.30 -0.86 -29.36
N ILE A 43 -12.89 -1.89 -30.09
CA ILE A 43 -11.71 -2.70 -29.74
C ILE A 43 -10.47 -1.82 -29.71
N SER A 44 -10.22 -1.01 -30.73
CA SER A 44 -9.05 -0.12 -30.75
C SER A 44 -9.07 0.89 -29.60
N SER A 45 -10.23 1.46 -29.27
CA SER A 45 -10.35 2.36 -28.11
C SER A 45 -10.12 1.65 -26.77
N LEU A 46 -10.47 0.36 -26.69
CA LEU A 46 -10.26 -0.44 -25.49
C LEU A 46 -8.79 -0.85 -25.35
N GLU A 47 -8.14 -1.18 -26.46
CA GLU A 47 -6.70 -1.46 -26.52
C GLU A 47 -5.87 -0.25 -26.08
N GLU A 48 -6.19 0.95 -26.56
CA GLU A 48 -5.52 2.19 -26.17
C GLU A 48 -5.65 2.45 -24.67
N ARG A 49 -6.87 2.35 -24.13
CA ARG A 49 -7.11 2.48 -22.68
C ARG A 49 -6.37 1.42 -21.86
N LEU A 50 -6.28 0.20 -22.36
CA LEU A 50 -5.55 -0.88 -21.70
C LEU A 50 -4.05 -0.58 -21.63
N ILE A 51 -3.48 -0.04 -22.71
CA ILE A 51 -2.08 0.37 -22.76
C ILE A 51 -1.81 1.48 -21.74
N ASP A 52 -2.70 2.48 -21.67
CA ASP A 52 -2.59 3.59 -20.71
C ASP A 52 -2.67 3.09 -19.26
N GLU A 53 -3.66 2.26 -18.95
CA GLU A 53 -3.84 1.67 -17.61
C GLU A 53 -2.64 0.80 -17.20
N ILE A 54 -2.10 -0.01 -18.11
CA ILE A 54 -0.87 -0.78 -17.85
C ILE A 54 0.32 0.17 -17.59
N GLY A 55 0.41 1.27 -18.32
CA GLY A 55 1.41 2.31 -18.12
C GLY A 55 1.32 2.94 -16.72
N ASP A 56 0.12 3.26 -16.27
CA ASP A 56 -0.11 3.88 -14.97
C ASP A 56 0.08 2.90 -13.81
N ILE A 57 -0.34 1.64 -13.96
CA ILE A 57 -0.02 0.57 -13.01
C ILE A 57 1.50 0.42 -12.85
N LYS A 58 2.26 0.45 -13.96
CA LYS A 58 3.71 0.35 -13.90
C LYS A 58 4.34 1.50 -13.11
N LYS A 59 3.92 2.75 -13.38
CA LYS A 59 4.38 3.92 -12.61
C LYS A 59 4.06 3.78 -11.13
N TRP A 60 2.86 3.33 -10.81
CA TRP A 60 2.44 3.12 -9.42
C TRP A 60 3.27 2.04 -8.72
N MET A 61 3.59 0.93 -9.42
CA MET A 61 4.47 -0.11 -8.90
C MET A 61 5.90 0.41 -8.66
N ASP A 62 6.44 1.23 -9.56
CA ASP A 62 7.77 1.83 -9.40
C ASP A 62 7.82 2.79 -8.20
N GLN A 63 6.76 3.58 -8.00
CA GLN A 63 6.61 4.44 -6.83
C GLN A 63 6.52 3.62 -5.55
N LEU A 64 5.65 2.60 -5.52
CA LEU A 64 5.49 1.73 -4.36
C LEU A 64 6.79 1.03 -3.98
N SER A 65 7.57 0.58 -4.97
CA SER A 65 8.90 -0.01 -4.76
C SER A 65 9.88 0.97 -4.11
N THR A 66 9.80 2.25 -4.48
CA THR A 66 10.61 3.32 -3.89
C THR A 66 10.19 3.59 -2.44
N ASP A 67 8.89 3.72 -2.18
CA ASP A 67 8.34 3.95 -0.85
C ASP A 67 8.70 2.81 0.11
N VAL A 68 8.60 1.55 -0.34
CA VAL A 68 8.98 0.37 0.45
C VAL A 68 10.47 0.40 0.82
N LYS A 69 11.36 0.82 -0.11
CA LYS A 69 12.79 0.97 0.18
C LYS A 69 13.04 2.06 1.21
N GLU A 70 12.31 3.18 1.14
CA GLU A 70 12.42 4.26 2.09
C GLU A 70 11.95 3.84 3.49
N VAL A 71 10.81 3.17 3.59
CA VAL A 71 10.31 2.61 4.87
C VAL A 71 11.32 1.62 5.44
N ALA A 72 11.90 0.74 4.63
CA ALA A 72 12.92 -0.20 5.07
C ALA A 72 14.18 0.52 5.60
N LYS A 73 14.58 1.64 4.99
CA LYS A 73 15.69 2.48 5.47
C LYS A 73 15.34 3.13 6.81
N ASN A 74 14.14 3.69 6.93
CA ASN A 74 13.68 4.33 8.17
C ASN A 74 13.60 3.32 9.32
N LEU A 75 13.12 2.11 9.07
CA LEU A 75 13.12 1.02 10.05
C LEU A 75 14.53 0.64 10.52
N LYS A 76 15.50 0.59 9.62
CA LYS A 76 16.90 0.35 9.99
C LYS A 76 17.45 1.45 10.90
N ASN A 77 17.13 2.71 10.61
CA ASN A 77 17.54 3.85 11.45
C ASN A 77 16.90 3.79 12.84
N ILE A 78 15.60 3.51 12.92
CA ILE A 78 14.88 3.33 14.19
C ILE A 78 15.51 2.19 15.01
N LYS A 79 15.80 1.05 14.37
CA LYS A 79 16.47 -0.07 15.03
C LYS A 79 17.84 0.33 15.59
N ALA A 80 18.60 1.15 14.86
CA ALA A 80 19.90 1.64 15.33
C ALA A 80 19.75 2.53 16.57
N GLU A 81 18.76 3.43 16.60
CA GLU A 81 18.55 4.30 17.76
C GLU A 81 18.02 3.58 18.97
N ILE A 82 17.15 2.58 18.79
CA ILE A 82 16.74 1.70 19.89
C ILE A 82 17.97 1.00 20.50
N LEU A 83 18.91 0.53 19.68
CA LEU A 83 20.15 -0.08 20.17
C LEU A 83 21.05 0.92 20.91
N ARG A 84 21.08 2.20 20.50
CA ARG A 84 21.81 3.24 21.24
C ARG A 84 21.16 3.53 22.58
N ILE A 85 19.84 3.73 22.61
CA ILE A 85 19.06 3.94 23.83
C ILE A 85 19.29 2.79 24.82
N ASN A 86 19.23 1.55 24.36
CA ASN A 86 19.49 0.39 25.22
C ASN A 86 20.90 0.40 25.83
N LYS A 87 21.92 0.82 25.08
CA LYS A 87 23.29 0.95 25.61
C LYS A 87 23.43 2.08 26.62
N GLU A 88 22.73 3.19 26.42
CA GLU A 88 22.72 4.31 27.36
C GLU A 88 21.97 3.96 28.65
N LEU A 89 20.86 3.24 28.54
CA LEU A 89 20.11 2.71 29.69
C LEU A 89 20.96 1.76 30.53
N ASP A 90 21.64 0.79 29.90
CA ASP A 90 22.54 -0.13 30.61
C ASP A 90 23.68 0.62 31.35
N ARG A 91 24.27 1.63 30.71
CA ARG A 91 25.28 2.48 31.36
C ARG A 91 24.72 3.28 32.53
N THR A 92 23.50 3.78 32.40
CA THR A 92 22.84 4.59 33.43
C THR A 92 22.44 3.73 34.62
N ALA A 93 21.90 2.52 34.37
CA ALA A 93 21.60 1.54 35.41
C ALA A 93 22.85 1.20 36.24
N ARG A 94 23.98 0.88 35.59
CA ARG A 94 25.25 0.61 36.28
C ARG A 94 25.76 1.81 37.09
N ARG A 95 25.58 3.04 36.60
CA ARG A 95 25.93 4.26 37.36
C ARG A 95 25.07 4.42 38.60
N SER A 96 23.78 4.09 38.51
CA SER A 96 22.87 4.10 39.66
C SER A 96 23.33 3.11 40.74
N GLU A 97 23.69 1.89 40.34
CA GLU A 97 24.21 0.87 41.26
C GLU A 97 25.51 1.31 41.94
N ILE A 98 26.42 1.97 41.20
CA ILE A 98 27.66 2.52 41.76
C ILE A 98 27.35 3.65 42.76
N ASN A 99 26.41 4.54 42.46
CA ASN A 99 26.02 5.62 43.36
C ASN A 99 25.37 5.08 44.65
N GLU A 100 24.57 4.02 44.55
CA GLU A 100 24.00 3.34 45.73
C GLU A 100 25.08 2.71 46.61
N LEU A 101 26.08 2.06 45.98
CA LEU A 101 27.25 1.53 46.69
C LEU A 101 28.05 2.64 47.36
N GLU A 102 28.27 3.77 46.68
CA GLU A 102 28.95 4.93 47.25
C GLU A 102 28.19 5.49 48.46
N SER A 103 26.86 5.60 48.37
CA SER A 103 26.00 6.04 49.48
C SER A 103 26.04 5.08 50.67
N LEU A 104 26.01 3.77 50.43
CA LEU A 104 26.17 2.76 51.48
C LEU A 104 27.55 2.82 52.15
N LEU A 105 28.60 3.05 51.36
CA LEU A 105 29.97 3.13 51.86
C LEU A 105 30.19 4.41 52.68
N ASP A 106 29.59 5.53 52.27
CA ASP A 106 29.59 6.77 53.05
C ASP A 106 28.82 6.64 54.37
N LEU A 107 27.73 5.86 54.41
CA LEU A 107 27.00 5.54 55.66
C LEU A 107 27.83 4.67 56.60
N TYR A 108 28.59 3.71 56.06
CA TYR A 108 29.41 2.80 56.86
C TYR A 108 30.77 3.37 57.28
N ASN A 109 31.25 4.43 56.63
CA ASN A 109 32.53 5.04 56.95
C ASN A 109 32.46 5.80 58.30
N PRO A 110 33.12 5.32 59.36
CA PRO A 110 33.03 5.93 60.70
C PRO A 110 33.68 7.32 60.79
N ILE A 111 34.41 7.77 59.75
CA ILE A 111 35.00 9.11 59.68
C ILE A 111 33.97 10.14 59.21
N LYS A 112 33.00 9.73 58.37
CA LYS A 112 31.93 10.61 57.85
C LYS A 112 30.60 10.38 58.57
N SER A 113 30.32 9.16 59.02
CA SER A 113 29.12 8.82 59.76
C SER A 113 29.13 9.50 61.14
N HIS A 114 28.29 10.52 61.29
CA HIS A 114 28.03 11.13 62.58
C HIS A 114 27.00 10.25 63.29
N PHE A 115 27.49 9.20 63.97
CA PHE A 115 26.65 8.35 64.79
C PHE A 115 26.14 9.15 65.97
N VAL A 116 24.90 9.64 65.86
CA VAL A 116 24.18 10.30 66.95
C VAL A 116 23.57 9.27 67.88
N THR A 117 23.77 9.47 69.17
CA THR A 117 23.15 8.67 70.22
C THR A 117 21.64 8.97 70.29
N ARG A 118 20.86 8.02 70.83
CA ARG A 118 19.40 8.14 70.95
C ARG A 118 18.96 9.45 71.63
N GLU A 119 19.73 9.91 72.59
CA GLU A 119 19.52 11.14 73.35
C GLU A 119 19.83 12.42 72.56
N GLU A 120 20.77 12.37 71.62
CA GLU A 120 21.06 13.48 70.70
C GLU A 120 19.97 13.62 69.65
N VAL A 121 19.43 12.51 69.14
CA VAL A 121 18.31 12.50 68.20
C VAL A 121 17.06 13.14 68.83
N VAL A 122 16.73 12.79 70.07
CA VAL A 122 15.60 13.38 70.80
C VAL A 122 15.79 14.89 71.00
N ARG A 123 17.00 15.33 71.37
CA ARG A 123 17.31 16.77 71.53
C ARG A 123 17.23 17.57 70.23
N ILE A 124 17.58 16.97 69.09
CA ILE A 124 17.46 17.61 67.77
C ILE A 124 15.98 17.74 67.38
N LEU A 125 15.19 16.68 67.58
CA LEU A 125 13.75 16.66 67.31
C LEU A 125 12.99 17.71 68.13
N GLU A 126 13.28 17.82 69.43
CA GLU A 126 12.68 18.86 70.29
C GLU A 126 13.06 20.28 69.86
N ARG A 127 14.25 20.49 69.27
CA ARG A 127 14.69 21.78 68.73
C ARG A 127 13.93 22.17 67.47
N GLU A 128 13.71 21.22 66.57
CA GLU A 128 12.98 21.47 65.32
C GLU A 128 11.47 21.62 65.55
N LEU A 129 10.88 20.86 66.48
CA LEU A 129 9.48 21.02 66.91
C LEU A 129 9.21 22.35 67.63
N LYS A 130 10.22 22.99 68.24
CA LYS A 130 10.10 24.33 68.85
C LYS A 130 10.34 25.49 67.88
N LYS A 131 10.77 25.21 66.64
CA LYS A 131 10.95 26.22 65.59
C LYS A 131 9.72 26.40 64.69
N ILE A 132 8.75 25.49 64.77
CA ILE A 132 7.40 25.64 64.20
C ILE A 132 6.53 26.37 65.22
#